data_AF-A0A948VU13-F1
#
_entry.id   AF-A0A948VU13-F1
#
_cell.length_a   1.000
_cell.length_b   1.000
_cell.length_c   1.000
_cell.angle_alpha   90.00
_cell.angle_beta   90.00
_cell.angle_gamma   90.00
#
_symmetry.space_group_name_H-M   'P 1'
#
loop_
_entity.id
_entity.type
_entity.pdbx_description
1 polymer ?
#
loop_
_entity_poly.entity_id
_entity_poly.type
_entity_poly.pdbx_seq_one_letter_code
_entity_poly.pdbx_strand_id
1 'polypeptide(L)' 'SVLVVPLMVEKKAIGVLRVYTDKEKTFKEDEIQFLEVVANLSAIALENARLHQALRNDYDLLVAHKYRLDDN' A
#
# COMPACT_ATOMS: atom_id res chain seq x y z
N SER A 1 1.28 13.17 -20.66
CA SER A 1 2.19 13.45 -19.52
C SER A 1 2.02 12.45 -18.38
N VAL A 2 2.95 12.41 -17.42
CA VAL A 2 2.86 11.56 -16.21
C VAL A 2 3.07 12.39 -14.94
N LEU A 3 2.25 12.13 -13.92
CA LEU A 3 2.47 12.63 -12.56
C LEU A 3 2.71 11.41 -11.65
N VAL A 4 3.76 11.49 -10.85
CA VAL A 4 4.19 10.43 -9.94
C VAL A 4 4.32 11.03 -8.55
N VAL A 5 3.63 10.43 -7.58
CA VAL A 5 3.73 10.80 -6.16
C VAL A 5 4.07 9.56 -5.33
N PRO A 6 4.86 9.69 -4.25
CA PRO A 6 5.24 8.56 -3.44
C PRO A 6 4.10 8.10 -2.53
N LEU A 7 4.00 6.80 -2.29
CA LEU A 7 3.18 6.23 -1.22
C LEU A 7 4.02 6.22 0.06
N MET A 8 3.73 7.12 0.99
CA MET A 8 4.53 7.32 2.21
C MET A 8 3.85 6.72 3.43
N VAL A 9 4.60 5.96 4.23
CA VAL A 9 4.20 5.51 5.57
C VAL A 9 5.26 5.99 6.56
N GLU A 10 4.83 6.76 7.56
CA GLU A 10 5.68 7.50 8.51
C GLU A 10 6.66 8.44 7.80
N LYS A 11 7.78 7.91 7.29
CA LYS A 11 8.80 8.62 6.50
C LYS A 11 9.44 7.75 5.41
N LYS A 12 8.86 6.59 5.13
CA LYS A 12 9.38 5.63 4.17
C LYS A 12 8.46 5.54 2.95
N ALA A 13 9.04 5.67 1.77
CA ALA A 13 8.35 5.35 0.53
C ALA A 13 8.18 3.82 0.41
N ILE A 14 6.94 3.35 0.41
CA ILE A 14 6.60 1.93 0.24
C ILE A 14 6.18 1.60 -1.20
N GLY A 15 6.00 2.63 -2.03
CA GLY A 15 5.60 2.52 -3.43
C GLY A 15 5.38 3.88 -4.07
N VAL A 16 4.75 3.88 -5.25
CA VAL A 16 4.40 5.10 -5.99
C VAL A 16 2.99 5.00 -6.58
N LEU A 17 2.28 6.12 -6.61
CA LEU A 17 1.05 6.29 -7.37
C LEU A 17 1.36 7.07 -8.65
N ARG A 18 0.93 6.54 -9.80
CA ARG A 18 1.19 7.13 -11.12
C ARG A 18 -0.11 7.42 -11.83
N VAL A 19 -0.24 8.63 -12.34
CA VAL A 19 -1.35 9.05 -13.20
C VAL A 19 -0.81 9.41 -14.57
N TYR A 20 -1.43 8.85 -15.59
CA TYR A 20 -1.08 9.07 -16.99
C TYR A 20 -2.14 9.90 -17.67
N THR A 21 -1.71 10.70 -18.64
CA THR A 21 -2.58 11.46 -19.53
C THR A 21 -2.23 11.11 -20.97
N ASP A 22 -3.27 10.93 -21.78
CA ASP A 22 -3.19 10.60 -23.20
C ASP A 22 -2.67 11.78 -24.05
N LYS A 23 -2.88 13.01 -23.57
CA LYS A 23 -2.37 14.25 -24.16
C LYS A 23 -1.29 14.89 -23.31
N GLU A 24 -0.57 15.83 -23.91
CA GLU A 24 0.34 16.68 -23.17
C GLU A 24 -0.44 17.55 -22.19
N LYS A 25 -0.05 17.49 -20.92
CA LYS A 25 -0.66 18.19 -19.80
C LYS A 25 0.44 18.71 -18.88
N THR A 26 0.30 19.95 -18.46
CA THR A 26 0.99 20.50 -17.29
C THR A 26 0.08 20.31 -16.09
N PHE A 27 0.55 19.61 -15.07
CA PHE A 27 -0.20 19.44 -13.83
C PHE A 27 -0.11 20.72 -13.01
N LYS A 28 -1.27 21.19 -12.54
CA LYS A 28 -1.33 22.33 -11.63
C LYS A 28 -1.01 21.90 -10.20
N GLU A 29 -0.62 22.87 -9.38
CA GLU A 29 -0.23 22.63 -7.99
C GLU A 29 -1.35 21.98 -7.16
N ASP A 30 -2.61 22.37 -7.37
CA ASP A 30 -3.78 21.78 -6.72
C ASP A 30 -4.01 20.32 -7.12
N GLU A 31 -3.74 19.97 -8.39
CA GLU A 31 -3.80 18.59 -8.87
C GLU A 31 -2.70 17.71 -8.26
N ILE A 32 -1.51 18.27 -8.07
CA ILE A 32 -0.38 17.59 -7.41
C ILE A 32 -0.72 17.34 -5.95
N GLN A 33 -1.14 18.38 -5.21
CA GLN A 33 -1.52 18.27 -3.80
C GLN A 33 -2.68 17.29 -3.59
N PHE A 34 -3.68 17.31 -4.49
CA PHE A 34 -4.75 16.33 -4.45
C PHE A 34 -4.23 14.90 -4.59
N LEU A 35 -3.33 14.66 -5.56
CA LEU A 35 -2.79 13.32 -5.75
C LEU A 35 -1.89 12.88 -4.59
N GLU A 36 -1.16 13.78 -3.96
CA GLU A 36 -0.40 13.51 -2.73
C GLU A 36 -1.30 13.09 -1.57
N VAL A 37 -2.45 13.76 -1.37
CA VAL A 37 -3.44 13.35 -0.36
C VAL A 37 -3.96 11.95 -0.64
N VAL A 38 -4.32 11.66 -1.89
CA VAL A 38 -4.79 10.32 -2.31
C VAL A 38 -3.70 9.26 -2.09
N ALA A 39 -2.44 9.59 -2.40
CA ALA A 39 -1.31 8.70 -2.21
C ALA A 39 -1.06 8.40 -0.72
N ASN A 40 -1.14 9.39 0.15
CA ASN A 40 -1.00 9.20 1.60
C ASN A 40 -2.09 8.29 2.16
N LEU A 41 -3.36 8.51 1.79
CA LEU A 41 -4.47 7.65 2.20
C LEU A 41 -4.31 6.21 1.67
N SER A 42 -3.88 6.07 0.41
CA SER A 42 -3.62 4.77 -0.21
C SER A 42 -2.47 4.03 0.47
N ALA A 43 -1.41 4.75 0.87
CA ALA A 43 -0.28 4.18 1.57
C ALA A 43 -0.70 3.59 2.93
N ILE A 44 -1.52 4.32 3.70
CA ILE A 44 -2.07 3.85 4.98
C ILE A 44 -2.93 2.60 4.76
N ALA A 45 -3.83 2.63 3.78
CA ALA A 45 -4.71 1.49 3.49
C ALA A 45 -3.91 0.25 3.06
N LEU A 46 -2.89 0.44 2.23
CA LEU A 46 -2.02 -0.65 1.78
C LEU A 46 -1.22 -1.25 2.94
N GLU A 47 -0.69 -0.43 3.84
CA GLU A 47 0.01 -0.90 5.02
C GLU A 47 -0.90 -1.67 5.97
N ASN A 48 -2.13 -1.19 6.18
CA ASN A 48 -3.14 -1.91 6.97
C ASN A 48 -3.46 -3.29 6.36
N ALA A 49 -3.63 -3.36 5.04
CA ALA A 49 -3.86 -4.62 4.34
C ALA A 49 -2.67 -5.57 4.48
N ARG A 50 -1.44 -5.06 4.38
CA ARG A 50 -0.20 -5.83 4.56
C ARG A 50 -0.09 -6.40 5.98
N LEU A 51 -0.35 -5.57 7.00
CA LEU A 51 -0.33 -5.98 8.41
C LEU A 51 -1.41 -7.04 8.69
N HIS A 52 -2.62 -6.84 8.14
CA HIS A 52 -3.70 -7.81 8.29
C HIS A 52 -3.35 -9.15 7.63
N GLN A 53 -2.73 -9.14 6.44
CA GLN A 53 -2.29 -10.36 5.77
C GLN A 53 -1.19 -11.07 6.55
N ALA A 54 -0.22 -10.34 7.10
CA ALA A 54 0.84 -10.91 7.93
C ALA A 54 0.25 -11.61 9.17
N LEU A 55 -0.66 -10.93 9.88
CA LEU A 55 -1.34 -11.52 11.03
C LEU A 55 -2.08 -12.81 10.67
N ARG A 56 -2.81 -12.82 9.54
CA ARG A 56 -3.50 -14.02 9.07
C ARG A 56 -2.55 -15.18 8.79
N ASN A 57 -1.42 -14.91 8.12
CA ASN A 57 -0.42 -15.93 7.82
C ASN A 57 0.17 -16.54 9.10
N ASP A 58 0.45 -15.72 10.12
CA ASP A 58 0.97 -16.19 11.40
C ASP A 58 -0.04 -17.09 12.11
N TYR A 59 -1.33 -16.74 12.07
CA TYR A 59 -2.40 -17.61 12.58
C TYR A 59 -2.47 -18.96 11.85
N ASP A 60 -2.40 -18.96 10.51
CA ASP A 60 -2.45 -20.19 9.71
C ASP A 60 -1.26 -21.12 10.04
N LEU A 61 -0.08 -20.55 10.27
CA LEU A 61 1.11 -21.29 10.69
C LEU A 61 0.96 -21.92 12.08
N LEU A 62 0.42 -21.18 13.05
CA LEU A 62 0.17 -21.69 14.40
C LEU A 62 -0.82 -22.86 14.39
N VAL A 63 -1.89 -22.72 13.59
CA VAL A 63 -2.90 -23.76 13.43
C VAL A 63 -2.28 -25.02 12.82
N ALA A 64 -1.48 -24.88 11.76
CA ALA A 64 -0.79 -26.00 11.13
C ALA A 64 0.19 -26.72 12.07
N HIS A 65 0.85 -26.00 12.98
CA HIS A 65 1.74 -26.59 13.98
C HIS A 65 0.95 -27.36 15.06
N LYS A 66 -0.20 -26.85 15.50
CA LYS A 66 -1.03 -27.51 16.50
C LYS A 66 -1.57 -28.86 16.01
N TYR A 67 -2.08 -28.91 14.77
CA TYR A 67 -2.56 -30.18 14.19
C TYR A 67 -1.45 -31.24 14.05
N ARG A 68 -0.19 -30.83 13.84
CA ARG A 68 0.94 -31.77 13.78
C ARG A 68 1.30 -32.40 15.13
N LEU A 69 0.98 -31.76 16.24
CA LEU A 69 1.25 -32.27 17.58
C LEU A 69 0.12 -33.15 18.12
N ASP A 70 -1.12 -32.91 17.69
CA ASP A 70 -2.30 -33.65 18.16
C ASP A 70 -2.47 -35.02 17.44
N ASP A 71 -1.84 -35.22 16.28
CA ASP A 71 -1.91 -36.45 15.46
C ASP A 71 -0.77 -37.48 15.75
N ASN A 72 0.08 -37.24 16.76
CA ASN A 72 1.27 -38.06 17.06
C ASN A 72 1.32 -38.47 18.54
#